data_AF-A0A060WSK0-F1
#
_entry.id   AF-A0A060WSK0-F1
#
_cell.length_a   1.000
_cell.length_b   1.000
_cell.length_c   1.000
_cell.angle_alpha   90.00
_cell.angle_beta   90.00
_cell.angle_gamma   90.00
#
_symmetry.space_group_name_H-M   'P 1'
#
loop_
_entity.id
_entity.type
_entity.pdbx_description
1 polymer ?
#
loop_
_entity_poly.entity_id
_entity_poly.type
_entity_poly.pdbx_seq_one_letter_code
_entity_poly.pdbx_strand_id
1 'polypeptide(L)'
;MCTDVICKFWPYLTKVALHCPELATLLDMKPLLSVMHTKAHRLKCQIKWGGRNQEGAGTTLGEEVEQGFLSRAAICSKQMSKGARTDMLTIQAMGWNRRKNNNMHRVLSRRYLKTTAKIQEETQTRKV
;
A
#
# COMPACT_ATOMS: atom_id res chain seq x y z
N MET A 1 -7.54 1.63 -21.29
CA MET A 1 -6.56 1.06 -20.34
C MET A 1 -6.01 2.20 -19.49
N CYS A 2 -6.17 2.14 -18.17
CA CYS A 2 -5.75 3.22 -17.28
C CYS A 2 -4.21 3.19 -17.16
N THR A 3 -3.53 4.09 -17.87
CA THR A 3 -2.07 4.17 -17.88
C THR A 3 -1.59 5.02 -16.72
N ASP A 4 -1.71 4.51 -15.50
CA ASP A 4 -1.06 5.12 -14.37
C ASP A 4 0.39 4.66 -14.35
N VAL A 5 1.29 5.47 -14.87
CA VAL A 5 2.69 5.08 -15.06
C VAL A 5 3.60 6.12 -14.45
N ILE A 6 3.97 5.90 -13.18
CA ILE A 6 5.02 6.69 -12.50
C ILE A 6 6.29 6.82 -13.37
N CYS A 7 6.66 5.79 -14.16
CA CYS A 7 7.82 5.91 -15.06
C CYS A 7 7.64 6.85 -16.25
N LYS A 8 6.41 7.27 -16.58
CA LYS A 8 6.09 8.32 -17.56
C LYS A 8 5.75 9.66 -16.91
N PHE A 9 5.44 9.65 -15.62
CA PHE A 9 4.99 10.84 -14.89
C PHE A 9 6.08 11.91 -14.80
N TRP A 10 7.33 11.56 -14.50
CA TRP A 10 8.43 12.54 -14.46
C TRP A 10 8.69 13.23 -15.80
N PRO A 11 8.87 12.50 -16.93
CA PRO A 11 9.01 13.12 -18.25
C PRO A 11 7.83 14.02 -18.64
N TYR A 12 6.63 13.70 -18.17
CA TYR A 12 5.44 14.55 -18.36
C TYR A 12 5.50 15.80 -17.47
N LEU A 13 5.77 15.63 -16.17
CA LEU A 13 5.81 16.70 -15.20
C LEU A 13 6.89 17.74 -15.52
N THR A 14 8.04 17.32 -16.03
CA THR A 14 9.09 18.26 -16.50
C THR A 14 8.57 19.14 -17.65
N LYS A 15 7.77 18.61 -18.58
CA LYS A 15 7.18 19.40 -19.65
C LYS A 15 6.11 20.36 -19.15
N VAL A 16 5.33 19.93 -18.16
CA VAL A 16 4.29 20.77 -17.54
C VAL A 16 4.93 21.91 -16.73
N ALA A 17 5.95 21.62 -15.94
CA ALA A 17 6.65 22.62 -15.14
C ALA A 17 7.33 23.72 -15.97
N LEU A 18 7.69 23.43 -17.24
CA LEU A 18 8.18 24.45 -18.18
C LEU A 18 7.11 25.48 -18.57
N HIS A 19 5.84 25.05 -18.67
CA HIS A 19 4.72 25.91 -19.07
C HIS A 19 3.97 26.49 -17.86
N CYS A 20 4.06 25.83 -16.70
CA CYS A 20 3.40 26.16 -15.44
C CYS A 20 4.43 26.11 -14.30
N PRO A 21 5.21 27.19 -14.08
CA PRO A 21 6.27 27.23 -13.07
C PRO A 21 5.77 26.99 -11.64
N GLU A 22 4.52 27.31 -11.34
CA GLU A 22 3.87 27.05 -10.05
C GLU A 22 3.85 25.56 -9.68
N LEU A 23 3.88 24.67 -10.67
CA LEU A 23 3.93 23.21 -10.49
C LEU A 23 5.36 22.68 -10.39
N ALA A 24 6.39 23.52 -10.51
CA ALA A 24 7.79 23.08 -10.43
C ALA A 24 8.13 22.45 -9.07
N THR A 25 7.44 22.85 -8.00
CA THR A 25 7.56 22.25 -6.65
C THR A 25 7.25 20.76 -6.63
N LEU A 26 6.41 20.26 -7.56
CA LEU A 26 6.08 18.85 -7.67
C LEU A 26 7.24 17.98 -8.19
N LEU A 27 8.26 18.58 -8.81
CA LEU A 27 9.45 17.85 -9.28
C LEU A 27 10.29 17.28 -8.13
N ASP A 28 10.14 17.82 -6.92
CA ASP A 28 10.84 17.39 -5.71
C ASP A 28 10.13 16.21 -4.99
N MET A 29 8.92 15.84 -5.45
CA MET A 29 8.19 14.73 -4.84
C MET A 29 8.88 13.39 -5.07
N LYS A 30 8.80 12.48 -4.09
CA LYS A 30 9.23 11.09 -4.26
C LYS A 30 8.02 10.21 -4.60
N PRO A 31 7.91 9.65 -5.82
CA PRO A 31 6.75 8.85 -6.20
C PRO A 31 6.77 7.49 -5.52
N LEU A 32 5.59 7.01 -5.11
CA LEU A 32 5.39 5.74 -4.43
C LEU A 32 4.41 4.86 -5.22
N LEU A 33 4.86 3.67 -5.66
CA LEU A 33 3.94 2.65 -6.16
C LEU A 33 3.51 1.74 -5.01
N SER A 34 2.20 1.68 -4.77
CA SER A 34 1.64 0.70 -3.85
C SER A 34 1.98 -0.73 -4.30
N VAL A 35 2.02 -1.67 -3.36
CA VAL A 35 2.41 -3.06 -3.65
C VAL A 35 1.42 -3.76 -4.59
N MET A 36 0.15 -3.33 -4.58
CA MET A 36 -0.85 -3.78 -5.54
C MET A 36 -0.61 -3.22 -6.93
N HIS A 37 -0.41 -1.90 -7.03
CA HIS A 37 -0.23 -1.27 -8.32
C HIS A 37 1.10 -1.69 -8.97
N THR A 38 2.19 -1.82 -8.21
CA THR A 38 3.51 -2.23 -8.74
C THR A 38 3.46 -3.48 -9.61
N LYS A 39 2.66 -4.50 -9.24
CA LYS A 39 2.57 -5.75 -10.02
C LYS A 39 2.07 -5.56 -11.45
N ALA A 40 1.36 -4.47 -11.75
CA ALA A 40 0.93 -4.10 -13.09
C ALA A 40 2.03 -3.41 -13.93
N HIS A 41 3.18 -3.07 -13.34
CA HIS A 41 4.27 -2.38 -14.04
C HIS A 41 5.38 -3.33 -14.51
N ARG A 42 6.25 -2.81 -15.38
CA ARG A 42 7.49 -3.49 -15.77
C ARG A 42 8.43 -3.64 -14.57
N LEU A 43 9.20 -4.73 -14.54
CA LEU A 43 10.14 -5.06 -13.46
C LEU A 43 11.03 -3.89 -13.01
N LYS A 44 11.60 -3.13 -13.95
CA LYS A 44 12.44 -1.95 -13.64
C LYS A 44 11.70 -0.90 -12.80
N CYS A 45 10.40 -0.70 -13.07
CA CYS A 45 9.56 0.24 -12.35
C CYS A 45 9.17 -0.30 -10.96
N GLN A 46 8.95 -1.62 -10.86
CA GLN A 46 8.68 -2.30 -9.59
C GLN A 46 9.87 -2.15 -8.63
N ILE A 47 11.09 -2.37 -9.12
CA ILE A 47 12.31 -2.27 -8.32
C ILE A 47 12.55 -0.83 -7.87
N LYS A 48 12.45 0.14 -8.78
CA LYS A 48 12.78 1.53 -8.48
C LYS A 48 11.75 2.24 -7.59
N TRP A 49 10.47 1.96 -7.79
CA TRP A 49 9.39 2.75 -7.20
C TRP A 49 8.45 1.96 -6.29
N GLY A 50 8.63 0.65 -6.17
CA GLY A 50 7.79 -0.16 -5.29
C GLY A 50 7.95 0.24 -3.84
N GLY A 51 6.83 0.43 -3.15
CA GLY A 51 6.84 0.84 -1.74
C GLY A 51 7.63 -0.09 -0.83
N ARG A 52 7.75 -1.38 -1.17
CA ARG A 52 8.59 -2.33 -0.43
C ARG A 52 10.09 -1.97 -0.44
N ASN A 53 10.53 -1.24 -1.46
CA ASN A 53 11.92 -0.81 -1.64
C ASN A 53 12.15 0.65 -1.22
N GLN A 54 11.13 1.32 -0.68
CA GLN A 54 11.23 2.70 -0.22
C GLN A 54 11.23 2.76 1.30
N GLU A 55 12.23 3.45 1.84
CA GLU A 55 12.29 3.76 3.26
C GLU A 55 11.05 4.54 3.70
N GLY A 56 10.43 4.12 4.81
CA GLY A 56 9.22 4.74 5.36
C GLY A 56 7.90 4.33 4.69
N ALA A 57 7.90 3.56 3.60
CA ALA A 57 6.66 3.12 2.95
C ALA A 57 6.05 1.84 3.58
N GLY A 58 6.89 0.98 4.16
CA GLY A 58 6.49 -0.27 4.84
C GLY A 58 5.73 -0.09 6.16
N THR A 59 5.54 1.16 6.60
CA THR A 59 4.82 1.50 7.84
C THR A 59 3.37 1.95 7.58
N THR A 60 2.96 2.05 6.31
CA THR A 60 1.60 2.48 5.96
C THR A 60 0.61 1.33 6.14
N LEU A 61 -0.44 1.58 6.93
CA LEU A 61 -1.43 0.60 7.42
C LEU A 61 -2.16 -0.21 6.33
N GLY A 62 -2.11 0.22 5.06
CA GLY A 62 -2.74 -0.47 3.94
C GLY A 62 -2.03 -1.77 3.54
N GLU A 63 -0.73 -1.91 3.84
CA GLU A 63 0.07 -3.04 3.38
C GLU A 63 -0.41 -4.39 3.96
N GLU A 64 -0.86 -4.40 5.21
CA GLU A 64 -1.31 -5.61 5.92
C GLU A 64 -2.66 -6.13 5.38
N VAL A 65 -3.55 -5.21 5.00
CA VAL A 65 -4.90 -5.52 4.50
C VAL A 65 -4.85 -5.93 3.02
N GLU A 66 -4.05 -5.22 2.23
CA GLU A 66 -3.91 -5.42 0.78
C GLU A 66 -3.06 -6.65 0.43
N GLN A 67 -1.96 -6.92 1.16
CA GLN A 67 -1.07 -8.05 0.83
C GLN A 67 -1.60 -9.40 1.30
N GLY A 68 -2.32 -9.47 2.41
CA GLY A 68 -2.75 -10.76 2.98
C GLY A 68 -4.02 -11.32 2.36
N PHE A 69 -5.02 -10.46 2.18
CA PHE A 69 -6.37 -10.84 1.76
C PHE A 69 -6.47 -10.98 0.24
N LEU A 70 -6.12 -9.92 -0.50
CA LEU A 70 -6.31 -9.85 -1.95
C LEU A 70 -5.35 -10.77 -2.72
N SER A 71 -4.15 -11.02 -2.19
CA SER A 71 -3.21 -11.97 -2.82
C SER A 71 -3.72 -13.40 -2.79
N ARG A 72 -4.25 -13.86 -1.63
CA ARG A 72 -4.84 -15.20 -1.48
C ARG A 72 -6.10 -15.32 -2.30
N ALA A 73 -6.94 -14.29 -2.28
CA ALA A 73 -8.15 -14.20 -3.08
C ALA A 73 -7.84 -14.37 -4.59
N ALA A 74 -6.81 -13.68 -5.08
CA ALA A 74 -6.39 -13.78 -6.47
C ALA A 74 -5.85 -15.18 -6.85
N ILE A 75 -5.13 -15.86 -5.95
CA ILE A 75 -4.60 -17.21 -6.18
C ILE A 75 -5.75 -18.22 -6.26
N CYS A 76 -6.65 -18.23 -5.27
CA CYS A 76 -7.74 -19.21 -5.24
C CYS A 76 -8.81 -18.93 -6.31
N SER A 77 -8.92 -17.69 -6.81
CA SER A 77 -9.91 -17.32 -7.82
C SER A 77 -9.38 -17.33 -9.26
N LYS A 78 -8.13 -17.75 -9.50
CA LYS A 78 -7.46 -17.61 -10.81
C LYS A 78 -8.16 -18.39 -11.92
N GLN A 79 -8.61 -19.61 -11.63
CA GLN A 79 -9.21 -20.53 -12.60
C GLN A 79 -10.75 -20.50 -12.59
N MET A 80 -11.34 -19.56 -11.85
CA MET A 80 -12.79 -19.45 -11.71
C MET A 80 -13.39 -18.71 -12.91
N SER A 81 -14.61 -19.07 -13.29
CA SER A 81 -15.41 -18.26 -14.22
C SER A 81 -15.67 -16.86 -13.62
N LYS A 82 -16.00 -15.88 -14.47
CA LYS A 82 -16.23 -14.50 -14.03
C LYS A 82 -17.30 -14.39 -12.94
N GLY A 83 -18.41 -15.12 -13.08
CA GLY A 83 -19.49 -15.17 -12.08
C GLY A 83 -19.00 -15.75 -10.77
N ALA A 84 -18.47 -16.97 -10.81
CA ALA A 84 -17.98 -17.66 -9.61
C ALA A 84 -16.86 -16.89 -8.89
N ARG A 85 -16.00 -16.19 -9.64
CA ARG A 85 -14.96 -15.31 -9.08
C ARG A 85 -15.57 -14.14 -8.30
N THR A 86 -16.63 -13.52 -8.82
CA THR A 86 -17.28 -12.37 -8.18
C THR A 86 -17.93 -12.78 -6.87
N ASP A 87 -18.61 -13.93 -6.86
CA ASP A 87 -19.25 -14.47 -5.65
C ASP A 87 -18.20 -14.84 -4.59
N MET A 88 -17.12 -15.48 -5.02
CA MET A 88 -16.02 -15.87 -4.12
C MET A 88 -15.35 -14.66 -3.47
N LEU A 89 -15.06 -13.60 -4.25
CA LEU A 89 -14.50 -12.37 -3.71
C LEU A 89 -15.42 -11.73 -2.67
N THR A 90 -16.73 -11.74 -2.94
CA THR A 90 -17.75 -11.20 -2.02
C THR A 90 -17.76 -11.98 -0.70
N ILE A 91 -17.85 -13.32 -0.76
CA ILE A 91 -17.83 -14.19 0.43
C ILE A 91 -16.56 -13.99 1.25
N GLN A 92 -15.40 -13.95 0.57
CA GLN A 92 -14.12 -13.75 1.24
C GLN A 92 -14.05 -12.39 1.93
N ALA A 93 -14.54 -11.33 1.29
CA ALA A 93 -14.55 -9.97 1.84
C ALA A 93 -15.46 -9.88 3.07
N MET A 94 -16.64 -10.47 3.00
CA MET A 94 -17.57 -10.57 4.14
C MET A 94 -16.95 -11.34 5.31
N GLY A 95 -16.36 -12.51 5.04
CA GLY A 95 -15.68 -13.31 6.06
C GLY A 95 -14.49 -12.58 6.69
N TRP A 96 -13.75 -11.79 5.91
CA TRP A 96 -12.68 -10.94 6.41
C TRP A 96 -13.20 -9.83 7.32
N ASN A 97 -14.27 -9.13 6.93
CA ASN A 97 -14.91 -8.12 7.77
C ASN A 97 -15.41 -8.69 9.10
N ARG A 98 -16.04 -9.88 9.07
CA ARG A 98 -16.46 -10.58 10.29
C ARG A 98 -15.27 -10.92 11.19
N ARG A 99 -14.17 -11.42 10.63
CA ARG A 99 -12.94 -11.71 11.39
C ARG A 99 -12.32 -10.45 11.98
N LYS A 100 -12.33 -9.32 11.25
CA LYS A 100 -11.85 -8.02 11.77
C LYS A 100 -12.65 -7.61 12.99
N ASN A 101 -13.97 -7.60 12.90
CA ASN A 101 -14.84 -7.26 14.03
C ASN A 101 -14.58 -8.19 15.23
N ASN A 102 -14.55 -9.50 14.99
CA ASN A 102 -14.33 -10.48 16.06
C ASN A 102 -12.95 -10.37 16.70
N ASN A 103 -11.91 -9.98 15.96
CA ASN A 103 -10.54 -9.86 16.50
C ASN A 103 -10.16 -8.42 16.92
N MET A 104 -11.06 -7.46 16.75
CA MET A 104 -10.77 -6.04 16.93
C MET A 104 -10.22 -5.76 18.33
N HIS A 105 -10.85 -6.30 19.36
CA HIS A 105 -10.42 -6.17 20.75
C HIS A 105 -8.96 -6.64 20.93
N ARG A 106 -8.62 -7.82 20.43
CA ARG A 106 -7.27 -8.40 20.54
C ARG A 106 -6.21 -7.58 19.80
N VAL A 107 -6.56 -7.06 18.62
CA VAL A 107 -5.66 -6.22 17.82
C VAL A 107 -5.42 -4.88 18.53
N LEU A 108 -6.47 -4.24 19.03
CA LEU A 108 -6.37 -2.97 19.75
C LEU A 108 -5.54 -3.12 21.03
N SER A 109 -5.78 -4.15 21.84
CA SER A 109 -4.98 -4.40 23.06
C SER A 109 -3.50 -4.60 22.75
N ARG A 110 -3.17 -5.39 21.72
CA ARG A 110 -1.77 -5.61 21.32
C ARG A 110 -1.12 -4.34 20.78
N ARG A 111 -1.86 -3.55 19.98
CA ARG A 111 -1.36 -2.27 19.46
C ARG A 111 -1.12 -1.28 20.59
N TYR A 112 -2.05 -1.17 21.54
CA TYR A 112 -1.90 -0.32 22.71
C TYR A 112 -0.59 -0.61 23.44
N LEU A 113 -0.34 -1.88 23.81
CA LEU A 113 0.89 -2.29 24.51
C LEU A 113 2.17 -1.98 23.73
N LYS A 114 2.17 -2.21 22.41
CA LYS A 114 3.33 -1.89 21.56
C LYS A 114 3.60 -0.39 21.50
N THR A 115 2.53 0.41 21.34
CA THR A 115 2.65 1.86 21.26
C THR A 115 3.13 2.44 22.58
N THR A 116 2.61 1.98 23.72
CA THR A 116 3.10 2.43 25.04
C THR A 116 4.55 2.06 25.27
N ALA A 117 4.97 0.85 24.93
CA ALA A 117 6.39 0.46 25.03
C ALA A 117 7.30 1.38 24.19
N LYS A 118 6.90 1.65 22.93
CA LYS A 118 7.66 2.54 22.05
C LYS A 118 7.74 3.98 22.57
N ILE A 119 6.65 4.52 23.10
CA ILE A 119 6.63 5.86 23.72
C ILE A 119 7.58 5.92 24.92
N GLN A 120 7.65 4.86 25.73
CA GLN A 120 8.56 4.80 26.88
C GLN A 120 10.03 4.77 26.44
N GLU A 121 10.38 3.96 25.44
CA GLU A 121 11.71 3.92 24.85
C GLU A 121 12.14 5.30 24.34
N GLU A 122 11.30 5.96 23.53
CA GLU A 122 11.56 7.30 22.99
C GLU A 122 11.70 8.36 24.09
N THR A 123 10.90 8.26 25.16
CA THR A 123 10.97 9.20 26.30
C THR A 123 12.26 9.01 27.10
N GLN A 124 12.77 7.79 27.21
CA GLN A 124 14.05 7.50 27.86
C GLN A 124 15.24 7.97 27.02
N THR A 125 15.19 7.79 25.69
CA THR A 125 16.26 8.26 24.79
C THR A 125 16.39 9.78 24.77
N ARG A 126 15.29 10.51 25.00
CA ARG A 126 15.25 11.98 25.00
C ARG A 126 15.73 12.63 26.31
N LYS A 127 15.95 11.84 27.36
CA LYS A 127 16.44 12.31 28.68
C LYS A 127 17.95 12.16 28.86
N VAL A 128 18.65 11.62 27.86
CA VAL A 128 20.11 11.56 27.72
C VAL A 128 20.54 12.64 26.74
#